data_AF-A0A317H057-F1
#
_entry.id   AF-A0A317H057-F1
#
_cell.length_a   1.000
_cell.length_b   1.000
_cell.length_c   1.000
_cell.angle_alpha   90.00
_cell.angle_beta   90.00
_cell.angle_gamma   90.00
#
_symmetry.space_group_name_H-M   'P 1'
#
loop_
_entity.id
_entity.type
_entity.pdbx_description
1 polymer ?
#
loop_
_entity_poly.entity_id
_entity_poly.type
_entity_poly.pdbx_seq_one_letter_code
_entity_poly.pdbx_strand_id
1 'polypeptide(L)'
;MQAADGQFSSLGRLVAFSDGVFAFASTLLVVVFPFQAPPSGSETIWMQLLALKGSFIVYLVSFYSIGAFLLAHHRYYRYIVKFNTGLFFLNLAVLLFIAVLPFPTYLLAVDHFRPDVAAFYAGLLSLVHLLYLLLWWYASAGH
;
A
#
# COMPACT_ATOMS: atom_id res chain seq x y z
N MET A 1 21.63 -29.54 6.01
CA MET A 1 21.98 -28.18 5.52
C MET A 1 21.17 -27.79 4.27
N GLN A 2 20.96 -28.68 3.30
CA GLN A 2 20.23 -28.39 2.04
C GLN A 2 18.75 -27.92 2.17
N ALA A 3 18.01 -28.34 3.20
CA ALA A 3 16.63 -27.92 3.43
C ALA A 3 16.49 -26.49 4.00
N ALA A 4 17.52 -26.01 4.72
CA ALA A 4 17.54 -24.64 5.26
C ALA A 4 17.78 -23.63 4.13
N ASP A 5 18.72 -23.92 3.22
CA ASP A 5 19.02 -23.06 2.06
C ASP A 5 17.80 -22.85 1.16
N GLY A 6 16.98 -23.89 0.97
CA GLY A 6 15.74 -23.81 0.20
C GLY A 6 14.68 -22.90 0.86
N GLN A 7 14.54 -22.94 2.18
CA GLN A 7 13.59 -22.09 2.91
C GLN A 7 13.99 -20.62 2.89
N PHE A 8 15.28 -20.31 3.11
CA PHE A 8 15.79 -18.94 3.02
C PHE A 8 15.59 -18.35 1.61
N SER A 9 15.81 -19.14 0.56
CA SER A 9 15.54 -18.73 -0.82
C SER A 9 14.05 -18.46 -1.08
N SER A 10 13.15 -19.31 -0.57
CA SER A 10 11.69 -19.13 -0.76
C SER A 10 11.14 -17.89 -0.03
N LEU A 11 11.62 -17.62 1.19
CA LEU A 11 11.24 -16.44 1.97
C LEU A 11 11.75 -15.16 1.30
N GLY A 12 13.01 -15.14 0.85
CA GLY A 12 13.59 -14.00 0.14
C GLY A 12 12.83 -13.65 -1.13
N ARG A 13 12.39 -14.65 -1.91
CA ARG A 13 11.55 -14.44 -3.10
C ARG A 13 10.19 -13.86 -2.76
N LEU A 14 9.57 -14.29 -1.67
CA LEU A 14 8.28 -13.76 -1.24
C LEU A 14 8.39 -12.30 -0.79
N VAL A 15 9.44 -11.97 -0.05
CA VAL A 15 9.72 -10.58 0.36
C VAL A 15 9.93 -9.72 -0.87
N ALA A 16 10.77 -10.15 -1.81
CA ALA A 16 11.03 -9.41 -3.05
C ALA A 16 9.76 -9.23 -3.92
N PHE A 17 8.89 -10.25 -4.00
CA PHE A 17 7.60 -10.13 -4.70
C PHE A 17 6.70 -9.09 -4.04
N SER A 18 6.61 -9.11 -2.71
CA SER A 18 5.80 -8.17 -1.94
C SER A 18 6.31 -6.74 -2.13
N ASP A 19 7.62 -6.52 -2.01
CA ASP A 19 8.26 -5.23 -2.23
C ASP A 19 7.98 -4.69 -3.64
N GLY A 20 7.98 -5.57 -4.65
CA GLY A 20 7.60 -5.23 -6.02
C GLY A 20 6.16 -4.74 -6.13
N VAL A 21 5.22 -5.38 -5.43
CA VAL A 21 3.80 -4.96 -5.40
C VAL A 21 3.63 -3.63 -4.66
N PHE A 22 4.29 -3.43 -3.51
CA PHE A 22 4.28 -2.15 -2.80
C PHE A 22 4.82 -1.01 -3.67
N ALA A 23 5.94 -1.24 -4.36
CA ALA A 23 6.54 -0.27 -5.26
C ALA A 23 5.59 0.06 -6.42
N PHE A 24 5.01 -0.95 -7.08
CA PHE A 24 4.07 -0.76 -8.18
C PHE A 24 2.79 -0.04 -7.74
N ALA A 25 2.21 -0.39 -6.59
CA ALA A 25 1.04 0.30 -6.05
C ALA A 25 1.35 1.78 -5.73
N SER A 26 2.55 2.06 -5.21
CA SER A 26 3.00 3.43 -4.92
C SER A 26 3.15 4.26 -6.20
N THR A 27 3.67 3.69 -7.28
CA THR A 27 3.78 4.39 -8.57
C THR A 27 2.43 4.53 -9.26
N LEU A 28 1.52 3.57 -9.10
CA LEU A 28 0.16 3.69 -9.62
C LEU A 28 -0.56 4.90 -9.05
N LEU A 29 -0.34 5.28 -7.80
CA LEU A 29 -0.96 6.46 -7.20
C LEU A 29 -0.73 7.73 -8.02
N VAL A 30 0.47 7.93 -8.58
CA VAL A 30 0.76 9.11 -9.41
C VAL A 30 0.19 8.95 -10.81
N VAL A 31 0.16 7.71 -11.34
CA VAL A 31 -0.40 7.41 -12.66
C VAL A 31 -1.91 7.65 -12.70
N VAL A 32 -2.63 7.24 -11.65
CA VAL A 32 -4.08 7.45 -11.56
C VAL A 32 -4.44 8.84 -11.08
N PHE A 33 -3.48 9.63 -10.58
CA PHE A 33 -3.76 10.97 -10.08
C PHE A 33 -4.43 11.82 -11.16
N PRO A 34 -5.53 12.53 -10.85
CA PRO A 34 -6.28 13.29 -11.84
C PRO A 34 -5.51 14.56 -12.24
N PHE A 35 -4.51 14.40 -13.12
CA PHE A 35 -3.90 15.51 -13.83
C PHE A 35 -4.88 16.00 -14.90
N GLN A 36 -5.77 16.91 -14.52
CA GLN A 36 -6.54 17.64 -15.52
C GLN A 36 -5.61 18.62 -16.22
N ALA A 37 -5.31 18.37 -17.50
CA ALA A 37 -4.60 19.34 -18.32
C ALA A 37 -5.47 20.60 -18.46
N PRO A 38 -4.91 21.80 -18.20
CA PRO A 38 -5.69 23.02 -18.26
C PRO A 38 -6.19 23.28 -19.69
N PRO A 39 -7.34 23.98 -19.84
CA PRO A 39 -7.68 24.61 -21.11
C PRO A 39 -6.51 25.50 -21.54
N SER A 40 -6.14 25.44 -22.82
CA SER A 40 -5.00 26.16 -23.35
C SER A 40 -5.11 27.68 -23.12
N GLY A 41 -4.28 28.21 -22.22
CA GLY A 41 -4.06 29.65 -22.06
C GLY A 41 -4.10 30.16 -20.62
N SER A 42 -2.96 30.70 -20.17
CA SER A 42 -2.76 31.68 -19.08
C SER A 42 -2.53 31.22 -17.62
N GLU A 43 -2.79 29.98 -17.22
CA GLU A 43 -2.51 29.58 -15.82
C GLU A 43 -1.10 29.01 -15.62
N THR A 44 -0.38 29.53 -14.63
CA THR A 44 0.91 28.97 -14.19
C THR A 44 0.71 27.63 -13.46
N ILE A 45 1.70 26.73 -13.54
CA ILE A 45 1.69 25.43 -12.83
C ILE A 45 1.42 25.60 -11.32
N TRP A 46 1.89 26.70 -10.71
CA TRP A 46 1.71 27.00 -9.29
C TRP A 46 0.24 27.24 -8.91
N MET A 47 -0.53 27.93 -9.77
CA MET A 47 -1.96 28.16 -9.55
C MET A 47 -2.77 26.86 -9.62
N GLN A 48 -2.39 25.96 -10.53
CA GLN A 48 -3.02 24.65 -10.68
C GLN A 48 -2.76 23.75 -9.46
N LEU A 49 -1.53 23.77 -8.94
CA LEU A 49 -1.20 23.01 -7.72
C LEU A 49 -2.01 23.52 -6.51
N LEU A 50 -2.21 24.83 -6.41
CA LEU A 50 -3.07 25.43 -5.39
C LEU A 50 -4.54 25.03 -5.53
N ALA A 51 -5.05 24.92 -6.76
CA ALA A 51 -6.41 24.44 -7.03
C ALA A 51 -6.57 22.95 -6.65
N LEU A 52 -5.54 22.12 -6.91
CA LEU A 52 -5.52 20.68 -6.64
C LEU A 52 -5.05 20.31 -5.22
N LYS A 53 -4.89 21.28 -4.31
CA LYS A 53 -4.32 21.07 -2.97
C LYS A 53 -4.95 19.92 -2.19
N GLY A 54 -6.27 19.75 -2.27
CA GLY A 54 -7.00 18.70 -1.55
C GLY A 54 -6.67 17.31 -2.09
N SER A 55 -6.77 17.15 -3.41
CA SER A 55 -6.41 15.93 -4.13
C SER A 55 -4.95 15.55 -3.89
N PHE A 56 -4.04 16.53 -3.93
CA PHE A 56 -2.62 16.31 -3.70
C PHE A 56 -2.32 15.81 -2.28
N ILE A 57 -3.03 16.33 -1.26
CA ILE A 57 -2.91 15.82 0.12
C ILE A 57 -3.36 14.36 0.21
N VAL A 58 -4.49 13.98 -0.40
CA VAL A 58 -4.97 12.60 -0.42
C VAL A 58 -3.93 11.67 -1.05
N TYR A 59 -3.36 12.08 -2.18
CA TYR A 59 -2.28 11.36 -2.84
C TYR A 59 -1.07 11.17 -1.91
N LEU A 60 -0.59 12.24 -1.26
CA LEU A 60 0.56 12.17 -0.36
C LEU A 60 0.29 11.26 0.84
N VAL A 61 -0.90 11.33 1.42
CA VAL A 61 -1.31 10.46 2.54
C VAL A 61 -1.33 9.00 2.12
N SER A 62 -1.89 8.69 0.94
CA SER A 62 -1.88 7.32 0.40
C SER A 62 -0.46 6.83 0.10
N PHE A 63 0.38 7.66 -0.53
CA PHE A 63 1.77 7.30 -0.83
C PHE A 63 2.56 7.02 0.45
N TYR A 64 2.43 7.89 1.45
CA TYR A 64 3.05 7.72 2.75
C TYR A 64 2.56 6.45 3.46
N SER A 65 1.25 6.15 3.39
CA SER A 65 0.66 4.96 4.00
C SER A 65 1.21 3.67 3.39
N ILE A 66 1.30 3.58 2.05
CA ILE A 66 1.90 2.43 1.37
C ILE A 66 3.38 2.28 1.75
N GLY A 67 4.13 3.38 1.81
CA GLY A 67 5.53 3.37 2.27
C GLY A 67 5.69 2.93 3.72
N ALA A 68 4.79 3.34 4.61
CA ALA A 68 4.77 2.89 6.00
C ALA A 68 4.49 1.38 6.12
N PHE A 69 3.57 0.85 5.31
CA PHE A 69 3.31 -0.59 5.24
C PHE A 69 4.51 -1.37 4.70
N LEU A 70 5.22 -0.84 3.69
CA LEU A 70 6.46 -1.43 3.20
C LEU A 70 7.53 -1.50 4.30
N LEU A 71 7.70 -0.43 5.08
CA LEU A 71 8.64 -0.42 6.21
C LEU A 71 8.23 -1.42 7.30
N ALA A 72 6.93 -1.51 7.59
CA ALA A 72 6.39 -2.48 8.54
C ALA A 72 6.63 -3.92 8.05
N HIS A 73 6.35 -4.19 6.77
CA HIS A 73 6.63 -5.47 6.10
C HIS A 73 8.10 -5.89 6.29
N HIS A 74 9.05 -5.03 5.93
CA HIS A 74 10.48 -5.31 6.12
C HIS A 74 10.85 -5.60 7.58
N ARG A 75 10.25 -4.88 8.54
CA ARG A 75 10.47 -5.14 9.96
C ARG A 75 9.95 -6.51 10.39
N TYR A 76 8.72 -6.87 10.02
CA TYR A 76 8.13 -8.16 10.41
C TYR A 76 8.89 -9.35 9.84
N TYR A 77 9.28 -9.30 8.57
CA TYR A 77 10.01 -10.40 7.93
C TYR A 77 11.43 -10.59 8.45
N ARG A 78 12.01 -9.61 9.16
CA ARG A 78 13.30 -9.76 9.85
C ARG A 78 13.23 -10.70 11.07
N TYR A 79 12.04 -10.91 11.64
CA TYR A 79 11.83 -11.78 12.80
C TYR A 79 11.27 -13.17 12.44
N ILE A 80 10.82 -13.37 11.21
CA ILE A 80 10.22 -14.64 10.77
C ILE A 80 11.34 -15.58 10.30
N VAL A 81 11.63 -16.61 11.09
CA VAL A 81 12.70 -17.59 10.81
C VAL A 81 12.23 -18.77 9.94
N LYS A 82 10.92 -19.04 9.86
CA LYS A 82 10.37 -20.17 9.09
C LYS A 82 9.22 -19.76 8.16
N PHE A 83 9.28 -20.26 6.93
CA PHE A 83 8.21 -20.14 5.95
C PHE A 83 7.04 -21.07 6.29
N ASN A 84 5.83 -20.53 6.36
CA ASN A 84 4.60 -21.29 6.61
C ASN A 84 3.54 -20.89 5.56
N THR A 85 2.79 -21.86 5.03
CA THR A 85 1.69 -21.66 4.09
C THR A 85 0.63 -20.66 4.60
N GLY A 86 0.39 -20.60 5.91
CA GLY A 86 -0.51 -19.60 6.51
C GLY A 86 -0.01 -18.16 6.32
N LEU A 87 1.28 -17.92 6.53
CA LEU A 87 1.93 -16.61 6.31
C LEU A 87 1.89 -16.21 4.83
N PHE A 88 2.01 -17.17 3.92
CA PHE A 88 1.91 -16.92 2.47
C PHE A 88 0.53 -16.35 2.10
N PHE A 89 -0.55 -16.99 2.52
CA PHE A 89 -1.91 -16.51 2.21
C PHE A 89 -2.24 -15.18 2.90
N LEU A 90 -1.75 -14.99 4.13
CA LEU A 90 -1.94 -13.71 4.84
C LEU A 90 -1.21 -12.57 4.13
N ASN A 91 0.00 -12.83 3.64
CA ASN A 91 0.74 -11.87 2.83
C ASN A 91 0.01 -11.54 1.52
N LEU A 92 -0.50 -12.56 0.80
CA LEU A 92 -1.31 -12.32 -0.41
C LEU A 92 -2.55 -11.46 -0.12
N ALA A 93 -3.22 -11.67 1.02
CA ALA A 93 -4.35 -10.85 1.43
C ALA A 93 -3.92 -9.39 1.63
N VAL A 94 -2.82 -9.13 2.34
CA VAL A 94 -2.27 -7.76 2.49
C VAL A 94 -1.96 -7.14 1.13
N LEU A 95 -1.27 -7.87 0.26
CA LEU A 95 -0.91 -7.39 -1.08
C LEU A 95 -2.13 -7.06 -1.94
N LEU A 96 -3.20 -7.85 -1.85
CA LEU A 96 -4.47 -7.57 -2.51
C LEU A 96 -5.02 -6.21 -2.09
N PHE A 97 -5.10 -5.93 -0.80
CA PHE A 97 -5.64 -4.66 -0.32
C PHE A 97 -4.74 -3.48 -0.67
N ILE A 98 -3.42 -3.63 -0.60
CA ILE A 98 -2.45 -2.62 -1.04
C ILE A 98 -2.61 -2.32 -2.53
N ALA A 99 -2.77 -3.35 -3.37
CA ALA A 99 -2.98 -3.18 -4.80
C ALA A 99 -4.31 -2.47 -5.14
N VAL A 100 -5.31 -2.57 -4.26
CA VAL A 100 -6.60 -1.88 -4.41
C VAL A 100 -6.54 -0.42 -3.96
N LEU A 101 -5.64 -0.02 -3.05
CA LEU A 101 -5.56 1.34 -2.49
C LEU A 101 -5.49 2.50 -3.51
N PRO A 102 -4.87 2.38 -4.70
CA PRO A 102 -4.88 3.45 -5.68
C PRO A 102 -6.28 3.84 -6.17
N PHE A 103 -7.21 2.90 -6.23
CA PHE A 103 -8.59 3.14 -6.68
C PHE A 103 -9.40 4.10 -5.78
N PRO A 104 -9.59 3.84 -4.47
CA PRO A 104 -10.29 4.77 -3.59
C PRO A 104 -9.53 6.08 -3.40
N THR A 105 -8.19 6.08 -3.52
CA THR A 105 -7.39 7.31 -3.50
C THR A 105 -7.78 8.22 -4.67
N TYR A 106 -7.88 7.67 -5.88
CA TYR A 106 -8.35 8.41 -7.04
C TYR A 106 -9.75 8.97 -6.84
N LEU A 107 -10.69 8.14 -6.37
CA LEU A 107 -12.06 8.57 -6.11
C LEU A 107 -12.12 9.72 -5.12
N LEU A 108 -11.38 9.65 -4.00
CA LEU A 108 -11.29 10.74 -3.03
C LEU A 108 -10.70 12.01 -3.64
N ALA A 109 -9.72 11.87 -4.53
CA ALA A 109 -9.06 12.98 -5.20
C ALA A 109 -9.97 13.71 -6.19
N VAL A 110 -10.93 13.02 -6.82
CA VAL A 110 -11.86 13.63 -7.81
C VAL A 110 -13.17 14.08 -7.18
N ASP A 111 -13.73 13.32 -6.23
CA ASP A 111 -15.08 13.54 -5.69
C ASP A 111 -15.11 14.36 -4.38
N HIS A 112 -14.11 15.22 -4.13
CA HIS A 112 -14.09 16.16 -3.00
C HIS A 112 -14.42 15.54 -1.62
N PHE A 113 -13.87 14.37 -1.27
CA PHE A 113 -14.08 13.72 0.03
C PHE A 113 -15.53 13.32 0.34
N ARG A 114 -16.26 12.81 -0.65
CA ARG A 114 -17.54 12.14 -0.41
C ARG A 114 -17.47 11.12 0.75
N PRO A 115 -18.43 11.13 1.70
CA PRO A 115 -18.35 10.32 2.92
C PRO A 115 -18.31 8.82 2.69
N ASP A 116 -19.03 8.33 1.68
CA ASP A 116 -19.06 6.92 1.29
C ASP A 116 -17.71 6.43 0.77
N VAL A 117 -17.04 7.24 -0.06
CA VAL A 117 -15.69 6.95 -0.56
C VAL A 117 -14.66 7.04 0.57
N ALA A 118 -14.78 8.03 1.46
CA ALA A 118 -13.91 8.16 2.62
C ALA A 118 -14.04 6.97 3.59
N ALA A 119 -15.26 6.50 3.84
CA ALA A 119 -15.49 5.30 4.65
C ALA A 119 -14.89 4.05 4.00
N PHE A 120 -15.01 3.90 2.68
CA PHE A 120 -14.40 2.79 1.96
C PHE A 120 -12.86 2.82 2.00
N TYR A 121 -12.25 4.00 1.80
CA TYR A 121 -10.81 4.21 1.92
C TYR A 121 -10.30 3.88 3.33
N ALA A 122 -10.96 4.44 4.36
CA ALA A 122 -10.61 4.17 5.75
C ALA A 122 -10.77 2.68 6.08
N GLY A 123 -11.85 2.05 5.62
CA GLY A 123 -12.07 0.61 5.80
C GLY A 123 -10.96 -0.25 5.22
N LEU A 124 -10.47 0.08 4.01
CA LEU A 124 -9.34 -0.62 3.40
C LEU A 124 -8.05 -0.44 4.20
N LEU A 125 -7.72 0.79 4.62
CA LEU A 125 -6.55 1.04 5.45
C LEU A 125 -6.64 0.33 6.81
N SER A 126 -7.81 0.34 7.45
CA SER A 126 -8.04 -0.37 8.71
C SER A 126 -7.88 -1.87 8.52
N LEU A 127 -8.36 -2.43 7.42
CA LEU A 127 -8.22 -3.86 7.14
C LEU A 127 -6.75 -4.27 6.96
N VAL A 128 -5.96 -3.45 6.25
CA VAL A 128 -4.50 -3.68 6.12
C VAL A 128 -3.84 -3.66 7.50
N HIS A 129 -4.18 -2.69 8.36
CA HIS A 129 -3.66 -2.65 9.73
C HIS A 129 -4.06 -3.88 10.54
N LEU A 130 -5.33 -4.32 10.46
CA LEU A 130 -5.81 -5.52 11.16
C LEU A 130 -5.08 -6.79 10.68
N LEU A 131 -4.80 -6.90 9.38
CA LEU A 131 -4.04 -8.02 8.84
C LEU A 131 -2.59 -8.02 9.35
N TYR A 132 -1.94 -6.86 9.43
CA TYR A 132 -0.61 -6.76 10.04
C TYR A 132 -0.63 -7.09 11.53
N LEU A 133 -1.66 -6.67 12.28
CA LEU A 133 -1.83 -7.04 13.68
C LEU A 133 -2.02 -8.55 13.84
N LEU A 134 -2.82 -9.17 12.98
CA LEU A 134 -3.03 -10.61 12.99
C LEU A 134 -1.75 -11.37 12.62
N LEU A 135 -0.97 -10.85 11.68
CA LEU A 135 0.33 -11.40 11.32
C LEU A 135 1.31 -11.34 12.50
N TRP A 136 1.33 -10.21 13.21
CA TRP A 136 2.15 -10.05 14.42
C TRP A 136 1.68 -10.96 15.56
N TRP A 137 0.36 -11.08 15.77
CA TRP A 137 -0.20 -11.99 16.76
C TRP A 137 0.14 -13.45 16.43
N TYR A 138 0.03 -13.85 15.16
CA TYR A 138 0.42 -15.18 14.71
C TYR A 138 1.91 -15.44 14.92
N ALA A 139 2.77 -14.46 14.62
CA ALA A 139 4.21 -14.56 14.81
C ALA A 139 4.65 -14.54 16.29
N SER A 140 3.87 -13.92 17.18
CA SER A 140 4.16 -13.88 18.63
C SER A 140 3.54 -15.05 19.40
N ALA A 141 2.44 -15.61 18.92
CA ALA A 141 1.81 -16.80 19.51
C ALA A 141 2.48 -18.12 19.09
N GLY A 142 3.11 -18.16 17.91
CA GLY A 142 3.93 -19.28 17.47
C GLY A 142 5.41 -19.04 17.79
N HIS A 143 5.89 -19.65 18.87
CA HIS A 143 7.30 -19.68 19.29
C HIS A 143 8.30 -19.93 18.15
#